data_AF-A0A2A2KFW8-F1
#
_entry.id   AF-A0A2A2KFW8-F1
#
_cell.length_a   1.000
_cell.length_b   1.000
_cell.length_c   1.000
_cell.angle_alpha   90.00
_cell.angle_beta   90.00
_cell.angle_gamma   90.00
#
_symmetry.space_group_name_H-M   'P 1'
#
loop_
_entity.id
_entity.type
_entity.pdbx_description
1 polymer ?
#
loop_
_entity_poly.entity_id
_entity_poly.type
_entity_poly.pdbx_seq_one_letter_code
_entity_poly.pdbx_strand_id
1 'polypeptide(L)'
;MDIICQKSELAADCSTHRLNYSEYLEELGKSKFVFSPNGSGPDCHRTWESIIMDAIPIIEVSPMVSLFDDENVIIVKDYQKVTLDLLLDAERKMAHRVVENSKAFRRHWKPELEKALEECKRQIL
;
A
#
# COMPACT_ATOMS: atom_id res chain seq x y z
N MET A 1 0.44 19.08 -1.17
CA MET A 1 -0.31 18.41 -0.10
C MET A 1 0.32 17.03 0.04
N ASP A 2 0.46 16.57 1.29
CA ASP A 2 0.69 15.17 1.71
C ASP A 2 2.17 14.78 1.94
N ILE A 3 2.74 14.93 3.15
CA ILE A 3 2.66 14.21 4.48
C ILE A 3 3.28 12.78 4.44
N ILE A 4 4.43 12.55 5.12
CA ILE A 4 5.11 11.24 5.39
C ILE A 4 5.86 11.30 6.76
N CYS A 5 5.78 10.25 7.61
CA CYS A 5 5.98 10.22 9.10
C CYS A 5 7.01 9.20 9.62
N GLN A 6 8.16 9.58 10.22
CA GLN A 6 9.14 8.62 10.79
C GLN A 6 8.77 7.96 12.14
N LYS A 7 9.19 6.69 12.31
CA LYS A 7 9.11 5.82 13.50
C LYS A 7 9.87 6.37 14.73
N SER A 8 9.21 7.05 15.67
CA SER A 8 9.51 6.93 17.12
C SER A 8 8.54 7.69 18.02
N GLU A 9 7.81 8.67 17.49
CA GLU A 9 6.61 9.25 18.10
C GLU A 9 5.56 9.32 16.99
N LEU A 10 4.31 8.93 17.25
CA LEU A 10 3.23 9.03 16.24
C LEU A 10 2.89 10.50 16.00
N ALA A 11 3.72 11.18 15.21
CA ALA A 11 3.59 12.58 14.82
C ALA A 11 3.57 12.64 13.29
N ALA A 12 2.54 13.26 12.71
CA ALA A 12 2.48 13.45 11.26
C ALA A 12 3.64 14.37 10.82
N ASP A 13 4.61 13.81 10.10
CA ASP A 13 5.71 14.58 9.52
C ASP A 13 5.36 15.05 8.09
N CYS A 14 5.81 16.25 7.76
CA CYS A 14 5.56 16.95 6.52
C CYS A 14 6.90 17.54 6.05
N SER A 15 7.48 16.97 5.00
CA SER A 15 8.68 17.56 4.41
C SER A 15 8.40 18.99 3.91
N THR A 16 9.24 19.93 4.31
CA THR A 16 9.08 21.36 3.95
C THR A 16 9.58 21.67 2.54
N HIS A 17 10.25 20.70 1.91
CA HIS A 17 10.73 20.76 0.54
C HIS A 17 10.31 19.50 -0.24
N ARG A 18 10.41 19.58 -1.57
CA ARG A 18 10.22 18.42 -2.44
C ARG A 18 11.37 17.45 -2.23
N LEU A 19 11.05 16.21 -1.91
CA LEU A 19 12.01 15.12 -1.84
C LEU A 19 12.32 14.63 -3.26
N ASN A 20 13.56 14.21 -3.49
CA ASN A 20 13.86 13.37 -4.64
C ASN A 20 13.31 11.96 -4.41
N TYR A 21 13.32 11.12 -5.45
CA TYR A 21 12.70 9.80 -5.37
C TYR A 21 13.34 8.88 -4.31
N SER A 22 14.66 8.93 -4.13
CA SER A 22 15.36 8.13 -3.13
C SER A 22 14.98 8.56 -1.72
N GLU A 23 15.01 9.87 -1.46
CA GLU A 23 14.60 10.45 -0.17
C GLU A 23 13.15 10.11 0.15
N TYR A 24 12.26 10.19 -0.84
CA TYR A 24 10.86 9.81 -0.70
C TYR A 24 10.68 8.35 -0.27
N LEU A 25 11.37 7.41 -0.93
CA LEU A 25 11.33 6.00 -0.57
C LEU A 25 11.92 5.76 0.83
N GLU A 26 13.00 6.45 1.19
CA GLU A 26 13.56 6.37 2.54
C GLU A 26 12.56 6.83 3.60
N GLU A 27 11.84 7.93 3.36
CA GLU A 27 10.80 8.40 4.28
C GLU A 27 9.62 7.43 4.36
N LEU A 28 9.22 6.79 3.25
CA LEU A 28 8.22 5.71 3.28
C LEU A 28 8.68 4.55 4.17
N GLY A 29 9.91 4.06 4.03
CA GLY A 29 10.41 2.92 4.82
C GLY A 29 10.59 3.23 6.31
N LYS A 30 10.83 4.49 6.65
CA LYS A 30 10.83 4.97 8.04
C LYS A 30 9.42 5.17 8.58
N SER A 31 8.41 5.21 7.71
CA SER A 31 7.02 5.39 8.11
C SER A 31 6.33 4.09 8.49
N LYS A 32 5.36 4.21 9.40
CA LYS A 32 4.51 3.08 9.79
C LYS A 32 3.19 3.10 9.04
N PHE A 33 2.56 4.27 8.98
CA PHE A 33 1.30 4.49 8.28
C PHE A 33 1.50 5.60 7.23
N VAL A 34 0.96 5.40 6.04
CA VAL A 34 1.11 6.35 4.92
C VAL A 34 -0.26 6.65 4.32
N PHE A 35 -0.66 7.91 4.27
CA PHE A 35 -1.86 8.28 3.51
C PHE A 35 -1.62 8.09 2.02
N SER A 36 -2.50 7.36 1.35
CA SER A 36 -2.45 7.13 -0.10
C SER A 36 -3.77 7.50 -0.76
N PRO A 37 -4.09 8.81 -0.83
CA PRO A 37 -5.27 9.29 -1.53
C PRO A 37 -5.23 8.93 -3.02
N ASN A 38 -6.43 8.77 -3.58
CA ASN A 38 -6.59 8.56 -5.01
C ASN A 38 -5.95 9.72 -5.78
N GLY A 39 -5.14 9.38 -6.78
CA GLY A 39 -4.56 10.35 -7.70
C GLY A 39 -5.51 10.61 -8.86
N SER A 40 -4.98 10.59 -10.09
CA SER A 40 -5.81 10.60 -11.30
C SER A 40 -6.65 9.33 -11.48
N GLY A 41 -6.43 8.29 -10.67
CA GLY A 41 -7.18 7.05 -10.66
C GLY A 41 -7.29 6.42 -9.26
N PRO A 42 -8.07 5.34 -9.12
CA PRO A 42 -8.29 4.65 -7.86
C PRO A 42 -7.11 3.78 -7.38
N ASP A 43 -6.11 3.58 -8.24
CA ASP A 43 -4.84 2.95 -7.89
C ASP A 43 -3.76 4.02 -7.92
N CYS A 44 -3.02 4.12 -6.84
CA CYS A 44 -2.02 5.15 -6.59
C CYS A 44 -0.67 4.46 -6.42
N HIS A 45 0.36 4.91 -7.14
CA HIS A 45 1.72 4.35 -7.02
C HIS A 45 2.19 4.32 -5.56
N ARG A 46 1.83 5.36 -4.78
CA ARG A 46 2.15 5.48 -3.36
C ARG A 46 1.67 4.29 -2.54
N THR A 47 0.53 3.69 -2.88
CA THR A 47 0.01 2.51 -2.16
C THR A 47 0.99 1.35 -2.30
N TRP A 48 1.41 1.04 -3.53
CA TRP A 48 2.35 -0.04 -3.81
C TRP A 48 3.77 0.25 -3.31
N GLU A 49 4.24 1.49 -3.48
CA GLU A 49 5.53 1.92 -2.94
C GLU A 49 5.56 1.78 -1.42
N SER A 50 4.48 2.14 -0.71
CA SER A 50 4.38 1.96 0.74
C SER A 50 4.45 0.49 1.13
N ILE A 51 3.72 -0.39 0.43
CA ILE A 51 3.74 -1.84 0.68
C ILE A 51 5.15 -2.40 0.47
N ILE A 52 5.82 -2.02 -0.62
CA ILE A 52 7.19 -2.45 -0.94
C ILE A 52 8.17 -1.99 0.15
N MET A 53 7.96 -0.80 0.71
CA MET A 53 8.80 -0.22 1.77
C MET A 53 8.38 -0.69 3.19
N ASP A 54 7.50 -1.69 3.32
CA ASP A 54 7.00 -2.23 4.59
C ASP A 54 6.28 -1.17 5.47
N ALA A 55 5.63 -0.21 4.82
CA ALA A 55 4.72 0.73 5.45
C ALA A 55 3.26 0.34 5.14
N ILE A 56 2.35 0.70 6.05
CA ILE A 56 0.92 0.38 5.95
C ILE A 56 0.19 1.55 5.28
N PRO A 57 -0.20 1.46 4.01
CA PRO A 57 -0.97 2.52 3.39
C PRO A 57 -2.39 2.60 3.95
N ILE A 58 -2.89 3.82 4.08
CA ILE A 58 -4.27 4.15 4.41
C ILE A 58 -4.92 4.68 3.13
N ILE A 59 -5.95 3.98 2.66
CA ILE A 59 -6.67 4.33 1.43
C ILE A 59 -8.15 4.54 1.72
N GLU A 60 -8.80 5.32 0.88
CA GLU A 60 -10.26 5.37 0.85
C GLU A 60 -10.84 4.21 0.02
N VAL A 61 -12.04 3.77 0.38
CA VAL A 61 -12.77 2.74 -0.35
C VAL A 61 -12.95 3.15 -1.83
N SER A 62 -12.62 2.24 -2.73
CA SER A 62 -12.75 2.43 -4.17
C SER A 62 -13.20 1.13 -4.86
N PRO A 63 -13.65 1.18 -6.12
CA PRO A 63 -13.97 -0.03 -6.89
C PRO A 63 -12.79 -1.01 -7.04
N MET A 64 -11.56 -0.56 -6.79
CA MET A 64 -10.34 -1.38 -6.91
C MET A 64 -9.84 -1.93 -5.57
N VAL A 65 -10.63 -1.78 -4.50
CA VAL A 65 -10.24 -2.22 -3.15
C VAL A 65 -9.84 -3.69 -3.07
N SER A 66 -10.45 -4.56 -3.90
CA SER A 66 -10.15 -6.00 -3.94
C SER A 66 -8.72 -6.31 -4.41
N LEU A 67 -8.04 -5.36 -5.07
CA LEU A 67 -6.61 -5.52 -5.37
C LEU A 67 -5.77 -5.63 -4.10
N PHE A 68 -6.22 -5.00 -3.01
CA PHE A 68 -5.54 -4.97 -1.72
C PHE A 68 -6.04 -6.04 -0.76
N ASP A 69 -6.92 -6.96 -1.20
CA ASP A 69 -7.25 -8.15 -0.43
C ASP A 69 -5.95 -8.88 -0.09
N ASP A 70 -5.79 -9.32 1.16
CA ASP A 70 -4.56 -9.96 1.64
C ASP A 70 -3.29 -9.09 1.63
N GLU A 71 -3.40 -7.77 1.48
CA GLU A 71 -2.32 -6.83 1.73
C GLU A 71 -2.50 -6.14 3.08
N ASN A 72 -1.40 -5.66 3.67
CA ASN A 72 -1.44 -4.88 4.90
C ASN A 72 -1.84 -3.43 4.58
N VAL A 73 -3.13 -3.21 4.30
CA VAL A 73 -3.70 -1.92 3.91
C VAL A 73 -4.86 -1.56 4.83
N ILE A 74 -4.92 -0.31 5.28
CA ILE A 74 -6.05 0.22 6.06
C ILE A 74 -7.02 0.88 5.08
N ILE A 75 -8.23 0.33 4.98
CA ILE A 75 -9.28 0.87 4.12
C ILE A 75 -10.26 1.65 4.99
N VAL A 76 -10.40 2.94 4.71
CA VAL A 76 -11.37 3.83 5.36
C VAL A 76 -12.45 4.30 4.38
N LYS A 77 -13.60 4.73 4.92
CA LYS A 77 -14.63 5.38 4.10
C LYS A 77 -14.33 6.85 3.83
N ASP A 78 -13.59 7.47 4.76
CA ASP A 78 -13.27 8.89 4.78
C ASP A 78 -12.04 9.08 5.67
N TYR A 79 -11.05 9.82 5.21
CA TYR A 79 -9.84 10.13 5.98
C TYR A 79 -10.11 10.86 7.30
N GLN A 80 -11.22 11.60 7.42
CA GLN A 80 -11.62 12.26 8.67
C GLN A 80 -11.87 11.28 9.82
N LYS A 81 -12.09 10.01 9.52
CA LYS A 81 -12.33 8.96 10.51
C LYS A 81 -11.05 8.25 10.97
N VAL A 82 -9.89 8.63 10.41
CA VAL A 82 -8.60 8.08 10.81
C VAL A 82 -8.25 8.65 12.18
N THR A 83 -8.22 7.78 13.18
CA THR A 83 -7.82 8.09 14.55
C THR A 83 -6.65 7.21 14.97
N LEU A 84 -5.91 7.63 16.00
CA LEU A 84 -4.82 6.83 16.54
C LEU A 84 -5.29 5.44 16.97
N ASP A 85 -6.45 5.34 17.63
CA ASP A 85 -7.01 4.07 18.08
C ASP A 85 -7.32 3.13 16.90
N LEU A 86 -7.85 3.67 15.80
CA LEU A 86 -8.10 2.91 14.58
C LEU A 86 -6.80 2.35 14.00
N LEU A 87 -5.75 3.17 13.94
CA LEU A 87 -4.45 2.76 13.40
C LEU A 87 -3.80 1.66 14.26
N LEU A 88 -3.78 1.85 15.58
CA LEU A 88 -3.22 0.88 16.51
C LEU A 88 -4.03 -0.42 16.55
N ASP A 89 -5.34 -0.35 16.42
CA ASP A 89 -6.20 -1.53 16.35
C ASP A 89 -6.02 -2.31 15.05
N ALA A 90 -5.94 -1.60 13.92
CA ALA A 90 -5.65 -2.22 12.63
C ALA A 90 -4.29 -2.92 12.65
N GLU A 91 -3.25 -2.25 13.15
CA GLU A 91 -1.91 -2.82 13.28
C GLU A 91 -1.90 -4.11 14.11
N ARG A 92 -2.54 -4.12 15.30
CA ARG A 92 -2.61 -5.31 16.15
C ARG A 92 -3.29 -6.50 15.47
N LYS A 93 -4.23 -6.23 14.55
CA LYS A 93 -4.98 -7.25 13.81
C LYS A 93 -4.24 -7.72 12.56
N MET A 94 -3.27 -6.96 12.06
CA MET A 94 -2.49 -7.36 10.90
C MET A 94 -1.54 -8.49 11.28
N ALA A 95 -1.57 -9.56 10.49
CA ALA A 95 -0.56 -10.61 10.59
C ALA A 95 0.79 -10.07 10.09
N HIS A 96 1.88 -10.60 10.64
CA HIS A 96 3.20 -10.36 10.08
C HIS A 96 3.26 -11.02 8.69
N ARG A 97 3.10 -10.22 7.63
CA ARG A 97 3.17 -10.68 6.23
C ARG A 97 4.58 -10.44 5.71
N VAL A 98 5.08 -11.38 4.91
CA VAL A 98 6.36 -11.20 4.21
C VAL A 98 6.09 -10.35 2.97
N VAL A 99 6.69 -9.16 2.92
CA VAL A 99 6.54 -8.20 1.81
C VAL A 99 6.81 -8.85 0.45
N GLU A 100 7.77 -9.77 0.35
CA GLU A 100 8.09 -10.49 -0.90
C GLU A 100 6.93 -11.31 -1.49
N ASN A 101 5.91 -11.66 -0.69
CA ASN A 101 4.71 -12.37 -1.15
C ASN A 101 3.57 -11.43 -1.56
N SER A 102 3.75 -10.11 -1.42
CA SER A 102 2.78 -9.11 -1.82
C SER A 102 2.50 -9.19 -3.32
N LYS A 103 1.26 -8.85 -3.68
CA LYS A 103 0.80 -8.56 -5.04
C LYS A 103 1.60 -7.45 -5.72
N ALA A 104 2.37 -6.65 -4.98
CA ALA A 104 3.31 -5.68 -5.54
C ALA A 104 4.40 -6.34 -6.41
N PHE A 105 4.72 -7.62 -6.18
CA PHE A 105 5.82 -8.30 -6.86
C PHE A 105 5.33 -9.27 -7.94
N ARG A 106 6.10 -9.35 -9.03
CA ARG A 106 5.89 -10.32 -10.13
C ARG A 106 5.75 -11.75 -9.63
N ARG A 107 6.44 -12.11 -8.54
CA ARG A 107 6.42 -13.46 -7.96
C ARG A 107 5.00 -13.91 -7.62
N HIS A 108 4.18 -13.00 -7.09
CA HIS A 108 2.79 -13.26 -6.77
C HIS A 108 2.02 -13.70 -8.02
N TRP A 109 2.09 -12.92 -9.10
CA TRP A 109 1.30 -13.09 -10.31
C TRP A 109 1.79 -14.16 -11.29
N LYS A 110 3.01 -14.67 -11.08
CA LYS A 110 3.63 -15.61 -12.02
C LYS A 110 2.75 -16.86 -12.25
N PRO A 111 2.20 -17.54 -11.23
CA PRO A 111 1.34 -18.69 -11.42
C PRO A 111 0.04 -18.38 -12.19
N GLU A 112 -0.59 -17.24 -11.91
CA GLU A 112 -1.82 -16.80 -12.57
C GLU A 112 -1.57 -16.50 -14.05
N LEU A 113 -0.45 -15.85 -14.37
CA LEU A 113 -0.04 -15.58 -15.74
C LEU A 113 0.28 -16.86 -16.51
N GLU A 114 0.98 -17.82 -15.88
CA GLU A 114 1.27 -19.11 -16.49
C GLU A 114 -0.01 -19.92 -16.76
N LYS A 115 -0.96 -19.90 -15.82
CA LYS A 115 -2.28 -20.52 -15.99
C LYS A 115 -3.06 -19.87 -17.14
N ALA A 116 -3.15 -18.54 -17.15
CA ALA A 116 -3.86 -17.80 -18.20
C ALA A 116 -3.24 -18.07 -19.58
N LEU A 117 -1.91 -18.15 -19.67
CA LEU A 117 -1.21 -18.50 -20.90
C LEU A 117 -1.58 -19.90 -21.40
N GLU A 118 -1.68 -20.88 -20.50
CA GLU A 118 -2.09 -22.25 -20.85
C GLU A 118 -3.54 -22.33 -21.33
N GLU A 119 -4.45 -21.58 -20.69
CA GLU A 119 -5.85 -21.47 -21.12
C GLU A 119 -5.97 -20.85 -22.52
N CYS A 120 -5.23 -19.77 -22.79
CA CYS A 120 -5.20 -19.15 -24.12
C CYS A 120 -4.71 -20.12 -25.20
N LYS A 121 -3.69 -20.95 -24.92
CA LYS A 121 -3.19 -21.95 -25.86
C LYS A 121 -4.24 -23.00 -26.22
N ARG A 122 -5.07 -23.40 -25.25
CA ARG A 122 -6.15 -24.39 -25.46
C ARG A 122 -7.32 -23.87 -26.30
N GLN A 123 -7.48 -22.56 -26.42
CA GLN A 123 -8.54 -21.95 -27.23
C GLN A 123 -8.13 -21.76 -28.71
N ILE A 124 -6.85 -21.95 -29.04
CA ILE A 124 -6.29 -21.77 -30.38
C ILE A 124 -6.12 -23.11 -31.12
N LEU A 125 -6.19 -24.24 -30.39
CA LEU A 125 -6.21 -25.61 -30.92
C LEU A 125 -7.64 -26.16 -30.96
#